data_AF-A0A645ECM3-F1
#
_entry.id   AF-A0A645ECM3-F1
#
_cell.length_a   1.000
_cell.length_b   1.000
_cell.length_c   1.000
_cell.angle_alpha   90.00
_cell.angle_beta   90.00
_cell.angle_gamma   90.00
#
_symmetry.space_group_name_H-M   'P 1'
#
loop_
_entity.id
_entity.type
_entity.pdbx_description
1 polymer ?
#
loop_
_entity_poly.entity_id
_entity_poly.type
_entity_poly.pdbx_seq_one_letter_code
_entity_poly.pdbx_strand_id
1 'polypeptide(L)'
;MTDKDADALLFLFEKVNKAGKHLAFQAHFNHPDELMTDAVRQAIERIRNTGTQIRTQSPLLRNINDDPEIWSKMWKEQIRLGLVPYYMFVARDTGSKAFFEVSLTRAWDVFRQAYTSVSGIARTVRGPSMSCSPGKVQLLGVSEVNGEKVFVLRFLQCRNPNLVDIPFFAKYSASATWFDDLKPAFGKKEFFFEKENLIDRKNDEYNFSWE
;
A
#
# COMPACT_ATOMS: atom_id res chain seq x y z
N MET A 1 -20.59 -8.63 14.55
CA MET A 1 -22.06 -8.73 14.72
C MET A 1 -22.45 -9.21 16.10
N THR A 2 -21.71 -10.17 16.68
CA THR A 2 -22.01 -10.78 18.00
C THR A 2 -21.05 -10.35 19.11
N ASP A 3 -20.03 -9.55 18.79
CA ASP A 3 -19.10 -9.06 19.81
C ASP A 3 -19.82 -8.06 20.72
N LYS A 4 -19.53 -8.14 22.03
CA LYS A 4 -20.28 -7.42 23.06
C LYS A 4 -20.07 -5.91 22.98
N ASP A 5 -18.97 -5.48 22.40
CA ASP A 5 -18.55 -4.08 22.30
C ASP A 5 -18.80 -3.46 20.90
N ALA A 6 -19.27 -4.25 19.92
CA ALA A 6 -19.44 -3.78 18.55
C ALA A 6 -20.37 -2.56 18.45
N ASP A 7 -21.47 -2.55 19.19
CA ASP A 7 -22.42 -1.43 19.21
C ASP A 7 -21.82 -0.20 19.89
N ALA A 8 -21.04 -0.39 20.95
CA ALA A 8 -20.36 0.69 21.64
C ALA A 8 -19.29 1.36 20.74
N LEU A 9 -18.57 0.56 19.95
CA LEU A 9 -17.61 1.07 18.97
C LEU A 9 -18.28 1.88 17.86
N LEU A 10 -19.40 1.38 17.30
CA LEU A 10 -20.14 2.10 16.27
C LEU A 10 -20.75 3.40 16.81
N PHE A 11 -21.21 3.40 18.07
CA PHE A 11 -21.67 4.62 18.72
C PHE A 11 -20.53 5.64 18.91
N LEU A 12 -19.31 5.19 19.18
CA LEU A 12 -18.14 6.06 19.20
C LEU A 12 -17.86 6.65 17.80
N PHE A 13 -17.97 5.84 16.74
CA PHE A 13 -17.78 6.33 15.37
C PHE A 13 -18.80 7.43 15.02
N GLU A 14 -20.07 7.22 15.36
CA GLU A 14 -21.10 8.24 15.19
C GLU A 14 -20.78 9.52 15.96
N LYS A 15 -20.31 9.42 17.21
CA LYS A 15 -19.93 10.58 18.02
C LYS A 15 -18.81 11.39 17.37
N VAL A 16 -17.78 10.71 16.85
CA VAL A 16 -16.66 11.36 16.15
C VAL A 16 -17.18 12.10 14.92
N ASN A 17 -18.01 11.46 14.10
CA ASN A 17 -18.58 12.08 12.90
C ASN A 17 -19.53 13.24 13.24
N LYS A 18 -20.40 13.10 14.26
CA LYS A 18 -21.30 14.17 14.75
C LYS A 18 -20.53 15.36 15.32
N ALA A 19 -19.31 15.16 15.82
CA ALA A 19 -18.42 16.24 16.23
C ALA A 19 -17.74 16.97 15.05
N GLY A 20 -18.11 16.67 13.81
CA GLY A 20 -17.56 17.29 12.61
C GLY A 20 -16.17 16.79 12.20
N LYS A 21 -15.69 15.69 12.79
CA LYS A 21 -14.40 15.07 12.43
C LYS A 21 -14.62 14.02 11.34
N HIS A 22 -13.66 13.90 10.42
CA HIS A 22 -13.67 12.84 9.41
C HIS A 22 -13.04 11.57 9.95
N LEU A 23 -13.86 10.56 10.30
CA LEU A 23 -13.35 9.26 10.69
C LEU A 23 -13.11 8.37 9.46
N ALA A 24 -11.88 7.83 9.38
CA ALA A 24 -11.51 6.81 8.41
C ALA A 24 -11.22 5.49 9.13
N PHE A 25 -11.75 4.39 8.63
CA PHE A 25 -11.50 3.04 9.13
C PHE A 25 -10.66 2.26 8.12
N GLN A 26 -9.47 1.80 8.52
CA GLN A 26 -8.56 1.07 7.64
C GLN A 26 -8.83 -0.44 7.75
N ALA A 27 -9.46 -1.02 6.73
CA ALA A 27 -9.72 -2.44 6.64
C ALA A 27 -8.65 -3.18 5.82
N HIS A 28 -8.49 -4.48 6.08
CA HIS A 28 -7.54 -5.35 5.40
C HIS A 28 -8.30 -6.52 4.77
N PHE A 29 -8.10 -6.73 3.47
CA PHE A 29 -8.69 -7.85 2.73
C PHE A 29 -7.67 -8.39 1.74
N ASN A 30 -7.31 -9.67 1.81
CA ASN A 30 -6.31 -10.25 0.92
C ASN A 30 -6.92 -10.95 -0.29
N HIS A 31 -8.14 -11.46 -0.16
CA HIS A 31 -8.85 -12.15 -1.22
C HIS A 31 -10.30 -11.63 -1.36
N PRO A 32 -10.87 -11.55 -2.57
CA PRO A 32 -12.25 -11.11 -2.78
C PRO A 32 -13.27 -11.95 -2.00
N ASP A 33 -13.00 -13.23 -1.77
CA ASP A 33 -13.93 -14.11 -1.05
C ASP A 33 -14.17 -13.68 0.40
N GLU A 34 -13.21 -12.98 1.02
CA GLU A 34 -13.38 -12.40 2.36
C GLU A 34 -14.54 -11.38 2.39
N LEU A 35 -14.76 -10.65 1.28
CA LEU A 35 -15.84 -9.66 1.11
C LEU A 35 -17.19 -10.28 0.77
N MET A 36 -17.23 -11.58 0.44
CA MET A 36 -18.43 -12.25 -0.03
C MET A 36 -19.31 -12.76 1.12
N THR A 37 -18.78 -12.82 2.34
CA THR A 37 -19.53 -13.31 3.51
C THR A 37 -20.57 -12.29 3.98
N ASP A 38 -21.74 -12.77 4.42
CA ASP A 38 -22.80 -11.91 4.96
C ASP A 38 -22.34 -11.14 6.19
N ALA A 39 -21.50 -11.74 7.03
CA ALA A 39 -20.96 -11.10 8.23
C ALA A 39 -20.10 -9.88 7.88
N VAL A 40 -19.22 -9.98 6.88
CA VAL A 40 -18.38 -8.85 6.43
C VAL A 40 -19.22 -7.78 5.76
N ARG A 41 -20.18 -8.16 4.90
CA ARG A 41 -21.08 -7.20 4.24
C ARG A 41 -21.91 -6.40 5.24
N GLN A 42 -22.49 -7.06 6.24
CA GLN A 42 -23.22 -6.40 7.32
C GLN A 42 -22.30 -5.49 8.16
N ALA A 43 -21.08 -5.91 8.46
CA ALA A 43 -20.12 -5.08 9.19
C ALA A 43 -19.75 -3.80 8.41
N ILE A 44 -19.50 -3.93 7.11
CA ILE A 44 -19.20 -2.80 6.22
C ILE A 44 -20.39 -1.83 6.20
N GLU A 45 -21.60 -2.33 6.00
CA GLU A 45 -22.82 -1.50 5.99
C GLU A 45 -22.97 -0.74 7.31
N ARG A 46 -22.86 -1.44 8.44
CA ARG A 46 -22.99 -0.84 9.78
C ARG A 46 -21.96 0.25 10.05
N ILE A 47 -20.69 0.02 9.70
CA ILE A 47 -19.63 1.03 9.85
C ILE A 47 -19.94 2.23 8.97
N ARG A 48 -20.29 2.03 7.69
CA ARG A 48 -20.59 3.12 6.76
C ARG A 48 -21.81 3.95 7.19
N ASN A 49 -22.83 3.31 7.77
CA ASN A 49 -24.03 4.00 8.28
C ASN A 49 -23.72 4.99 9.41
N THR A 50 -22.58 4.87 10.08
CA THR A 50 -22.12 5.89 11.06
C THR A 50 -21.61 7.19 10.41
N GLY A 51 -21.45 7.21 9.08
CA GLY A 51 -20.77 8.26 8.32
C GLY A 51 -19.26 8.04 8.13
N THR A 52 -18.73 6.92 8.64
CA THR A 52 -17.29 6.58 8.57
C THR A 52 -16.88 6.11 7.19
N GLN A 53 -15.77 6.64 6.65
CA GLN A 53 -15.22 6.17 5.37
C GLN A 53 -14.29 4.98 5.59
N ILE A 54 -14.58 3.85 4.94
CA ILE A 54 -13.68 2.70 4.99
C ILE A 54 -12.68 2.79 3.84
N ARG A 55 -11.40 2.63 4.17
CA ARG A 55 -10.29 2.49 3.22
C ARG A 55 -9.70 1.09 3.34
N THR A 56 -9.21 0.52 2.24
CA THR A 56 -8.69 -0.85 2.22
C THR A 56 -7.22 -0.88 1.87
N GLN A 57 -6.49 -1.80 2.50
CA GLN A 57 -5.11 -2.10 2.15
C GLN A 57 -4.86 -3.60 2.16
N SER A 58 -3.91 -4.05 1.36
CA SER A 58 -3.49 -5.44 1.38
C SER A 58 -2.07 -5.60 0.86
N PRO A 59 -1.29 -6.53 1.43
CA PRO A 59 -0.06 -7.00 0.82
C PRO A 59 -0.33 -7.91 -0.39
N LEU A 60 0.55 -7.84 -1.37
CA LEU A 60 0.71 -8.87 -2.39
C LEU A 60 1.46 -10.06 -1.78
N LEU A 61 0.82 -11.22 -1.82
CA LEU A 61 1.28 -12.46 -1.20
C LEU A 61 1.24 -13.59 -2.23
N ARG A 62 2.38 -14.26 -2.42
CA ARG A 62 2.48 -15.49 -3.20
C ARG A 62 1.49 -16.53 -2.67
N ASN A 63 0.86 -17.27 -3.57
CA ASN A 63 -0.10 -18.35 -3.26
C ASN A 63 -1.44 -17.87 -2.67
N ILE A 64 -1.68 -16.56 -2.53
CA ILE A 64 -2.95 -16.02 -2.03
C ILE A 64 -3.56 -15.08 -3.06
N ASN A 65 -2.83 -14.03 -3.46
CA ASN A 65 -3.37 -12.98 -4.31
C ASN A 65 -2.36 -12.46 -5.32
N ASP A 66 -1.35 -13.25 -5.70
CA ASP A 66 -0.36 -12.89 -6.71
C ASP A 66 -0.82 -13.04 -8.16
N ASP A 67 -2.09 -12.67 -8.40
CA ASP A 67 -2.79 -12.72 -9.69
C ASP A 67 -3.51 -11.38 -9.97
N PRO A 68 -3.31 -10.75 -11.15
CA PRO A 68 -4.02 -9.52 -11.52
C PRO A 68 -5.55 -9.62 -11.43
N GLU A 69 -6.13 -10.78 -11.76
CA GLU A 69 -7.58 -10.98 -11.78
C GLU A 69 -8.17 -10.90 -10.37
N ILE A 70 -7.48 -11.52 -9.39
CA ILE A 70 -7.85 -11.48 -7.97
C ILE A 70 -7.92 -10.04 -7.47
N TRP A 71 -6.89 -9.23 -7.76
CA TRP A 71 -6.87 -7.81 -7.37
C TRP A 71 -7.96 -7.00 -8.06
N SER A 72 -8.17 -7.20 -9.36
CA SER A 72 -9.21 -6.47 -10.10
C SER A 72 -10.61 -6.79 -9.56
N LYS A 73 -10.89 -8.06 -9.26
CA LYS A 73 -12.15 -8.53 -8.66
C LYS A 73 -12.33 -7.95 -7.27
N MET A 74 -11.28 -7.99 -6.45
CA MET A 74 -11.29 -7.44 -5.09
C MET A 74 -11.54 -5.93 -5.08
N TRP A 75 -10.83 -5.14 -5.89
CA TRP A 75 -11.06 -3.69 -5.96
C TRP A 75 -12.46 -3.33 -6.47
N LYS A 76 -12.98 -4.05 -7.47
CA LYS A 76 -14.36 -3.86 -7.97
C LYS A 76 -15.38 -4.12 -6.87
N GLU A 77 -15.21 -5.21 -6.11
CA GLU A 77 -16.10 -5.55 -5.00
C GLU A 77 -15.99 -4.53 -3.86
N GLN A 78 -14.79 -4.05 -3.57
CA GLN A 78 -14.57 -2.98 -2.58
C GLN A 78 -15.33 -1.71 -2.96
N ILE A 79 -15.21 -1.25 -4.22
CA ILE A 79 -15.98 -0.10 -4.71
C ILE A 79 -17.49 -0.36 -4.64
N ARG A 80 -17.95 -1.56 -5.01
CA ARG A 80 -19.38 -1.94 -4.95
C ARG A 80 -19.94 -1.82 -3.53
N LEU A 81 -19.12 -2.14 -2.52
CA LEU A 81 -19.47 -2.05 -1.10
C LEU A 81 -19.27 -0.65 -0.50
N GLY A 82 -18.81 0.32 -1.31
CA GLY A 82 -18.54 1.70 -0.89
C GLY A 82 -17.24 1.89 -0.10
N LEU A 83 -16.31 0.95 -0.24
CA LEU A 83 -14.95 1.02 0.30
C LEU A 83 -14.04 1.77 -0.68
N VAL A 84 -12.94 2.35 -0.19
CA VAL A 84 -11.93 3.01 -1.02
C VAL A 84 -10.62 2.20 -1.04
N PRO A 85 -10.28 1.56 -2.17
CA PRO A 85 -8.96 0.96 -2.41
C PRO A 85 -7.86 1.99 -2.17
N TYR A 86 -7.01 1.75 -1.16
CA TYR A 86 -6.00 2.72 -0.73
C TYR A 86 -4.57 2.26 -1.03
N TYR A 87 -4.14 1.11 -0.51
CA TYR A 87 -2.79 0.61 -0.74
C TYR A 87 -2.74 -0.84 -1.20
N MET A 88 -1.87 -1.10 -2.18
CA MET A 88 -1.32 -2.42 -2.45
C MET A 88 0.15 -2.40 -2.01
N PHE A 89 0.48 -3.20 -1.00
CA PHE A 89 1.82 -3.29 -0.44
C PHE A 89 2.60 -4.45 -1.04
N VAL A 90 3.91 -4.29 -1.16
CA VAL A 90 4.83 -5.43 -1.22
C VAL A 90 4.90 -6.02 0.19
N ALA A 91 4.90 -7.36 0.32
CA ALA A 91 5.02 -8.00 1.61
C ALA A 91 6.39 -7.71 2.25
N ARG A 92 6.37 -7.23 3.50
CA ARG A 92 7.58 -7.01 4.29
C ARG A 92 8.18 -8.35 4.70
N ASP A 93 9.48 -8.34 4.96
CA ASP A 93 10.17 -9.40 5.69
C ASP A 93 9.55 -9.63 7.08
N THR A 94 8.71 -10.66 7.15
CA THR A 94 8.20 -11.25 8.38
C THR A 94 8.66 -12.71 8.39
N GLY A 95 8.69 -13.40 9.53
CA GLY A 95 9.34 -14.72 9.66
C GLY A 95 8.92 -15.83 8.65
N SER A 96 7.87 -15.62 7.84
CA SER A 96 7.44 -16.49 6.74
C SER A 96 7.70 -15.91 5.33
N LYS A 97 8.63 -14.96 5.18
CA LYS A 97 8.91 -14.21 3.93
C LYS A 97 9.05 -15.11 2.70
N ALA A 98 9.89 -16.13 2.76
CA ALA A 98 10.19 -16.98 1.60
C ALA A 98 8.94 -17.65 0.99
N PHE A 99 7.92 -17.91 1.81
CA PHE A 99 6.67 -18.52 1.35
C PHE A 99 5.75 -17.52 0.63
N PHE A 100 5.76 -16.26 1.06
CA PHE A 100 4.82 -15.22 0.59
C PHE A 100 5.43 -14.16 -0.32
N GLU A 101 6.76 -14.08 -0.43
CA GLU A 101 7.42 -13.01 -1.17
C GLU A 101 7.15 -13.06 -2.68
N VAL A 102 7.04 -11.89 -3.29
CA VAL A 102 6.87 -11.72 -4.72
C VAL A 102 7.94 -10.75 -5.20
N SER A 103 8.60 -11.05 -6.33
CA SER A 103 9.61 -10.14 -6.88
C SER A 103 9.00 -8.79 -7.19
N LEU A 104 9.78 -7.72 -7.05
CA LEU A 104 9.32 -6.35 -7.33
C LEU A 104 8.80 -6.20 -8.77
N THR A 105 9.46 -6.86 -9.73
CA THR A 105 8.98 -6.94 -11.12
C THR A 105 7.59 -7.58 -11.19
N ARG A 106 7.38 -8.75 -10.57
CA ARG A 106 6.08 -9.42 -10.57
C ARG A 106 5.03 -8.59 -9.83
N ALA A 107 5.39 -7.92 -8.74
CA ALA A 107 4.48 -7.05 -8.01
C ALA A 107 3.98 -5.88 -8.86
N TRP A 108 4.88 -5.28 -9.63
CA TRP A 108 4.51 -4.24 -10.60
C TRP A 108 3.66 -4.79 -11.73
N ASP A 109 4.00 -5.96 -12.28
CA ASP A 109 3.22 -6.60 -13.35
C ASP A 109 1.79 -6.91 -12.91
N VAL A 110 1.61 -7.47 -11.69
CA VAL A 110 0.30 -7.74 -11.10
C VAL A 110 -0.49 -6.46 -10.93
N PHE A 111 0.10 -5.45 -10.29
CA PHE A 111 -0.54 -4.16 -10.07
C PHE A 111 -0.96 -3.52 -11.39
N ARG A 112 -0.06 -3.43 -12.37
CA ARG A 112 -0.32 -2.77 -13.66
C ARG A 112 -1.48 -3.43 -14.41
N GLN A 113 -1.50 -4.77 -14.47
CA GLN A 113 -2.55 -5.52 -15.17
C GLN A 113 -3.90 -5.44 -14.45
N ALA A 114 -3.91 -5.47 -13.11
CA ALA A 114 -5.13 -5.24 -12.35
C ALA A 114 -5.64 -3.80 -12.52
N TYR A 115 -4.74 -2.83 -12.49
CA TYR A 115 -5.06 -1.40 -12.55
C TYR A 115 -5.66 -0.98 -13.91
N THR A 116 -5.21 -1.59 -15.01
CA THR A 116 -5.78 -1.34 -16.35
C THR A 116 -7.18 -1.91 -16.52
N SER A 117 -7.55 -2.96 -15.78
CA SER A 117 -8.84 -3.67 -15.91
C SER A 117 -9.95 -3.15 -14.97
N VAL A 118 -9.70 -2.08 -14.23
CA VAL A 118 -10.67 -1.42 -13.33
C VAL A 118 -10.98 0.02 -13.77
N SER A 119 -12.10 0.57 -13.29
CA SER A 119 -12.53 1.94 -13.58
C SER A 119 -11.66 2.98 -12.87
N GLY A 120 -11.74 4.24 -13.32
CA GLY A 120 -11.02 5.36 -12.69
C GLY A 120 -11.30 5.54 -11.18
N ILE A 121 -12.47 5.11 -10.71
CA ILE A 121 -12.83 5.17 -9.29
C ILE A 121 -11.99 4.19 -8.44
N ALA A 122 -11.73 2.98 -8.95
CA ALA A 122 -10.87 2.01 -8.26
C ALA A 122 -9.38 2.38 -8.35
N ARG A 123 -9.00 3.21 -9.33
CA ARG A 123 -7.62 3.64 -9.61
C ARG A 123 -7.05 4.63 -8.59
N THR A 124 -7.76 4.92 -7.50
CA THR A 124 -7.25 5.68 -6.35
C THR A 124 -6.22 4.90 -5.53
N VAL A 125 -6.15 3.57 -5.69
CA VAL A 125 -5.18 2.70 -5.04
C VAL A 125 -3.75 3.07 -5.43
N ARG A 126 -2.86 3.08 -4.43
CA ARG A 126 -1.43 3.32 -4.60
C ARG A 126 -0.68 2.00 -4.47
N GLY A 127 0.13 1.65 -5.46
CA GLY A 127 0.92 0.44 -5.41
C GLY A 127 1.75 0.18 -6.67
N PRO A 128 2.54 -0.91 -6.65
CA PRO A 128 2.95 -1.60 -5.42
C PRO A 128 3.87 -0.70 -4.58
N SER A 129 3.67 -0.70 -3.27
CA SER A 129 4.35 0.21 -2.35
C SER A 129 5.02 -0.52 -1.19
N MET A 130 6.09 0.05 -0.66
CA MET A 130 6.87 -0.47 0.46
C MET A 130 6.97 0.61 1.53
N SER A 131 6.61 0.28 2.77
CA SER A 131 6.94 1.11 3.92
C SER A 131 8.33 0.70 4.41
N CYS A 132 9.37 1.46 4.07
CA CYS A 132 10.77 1.18 4.41
C CYS A 132 11.40 2.33 5.21
N SER A 133 12.65 2.15 5.65
CA SER A 133 13.41 3.14 6.45
C SER A 133 13.34 4.58 5.92
N PRO A 134 13.64 4.86 4.63
CA PRO A 134 13.63 6.23 4.12
C PRO A 134 12.21 6.82 3.93
N GLY A 135 11.17 5.97 4.00
CA GLY A 135 9.78 6.38 3.88
C GLY A 135 8.90 5.36 3.15
N LYS A 136 7.77 5.81 2.63
CA LYS A 136 6.88 4.98 1.81
C LYS A 136 7.26 5.14 0.35
N VAL A 137 7.81 4.09 -0.25
CA VAL A 137 8.29 4.08 -1.63
C VAL A 137 7.29 3.36 -2.52
N GLN A 138 6.98 3.92 -3.68
CA GLN A 138 6.21 3.25 -4.72
C GLN A 138 7.13 2.86 -5.87
N LEU A 139 6.97 1.63 -6.38
CA LEU A 139 7.55 1.21 -7.63
C LEU A 139 6.63 1.64 -8.78
N LEU A 140 7.12 2.52 -9.64
CA LEU A 140 6.40 3.03 -10.81
C LEU A 140 6.53 2.10 -12.01
N GLY A 141 7.65 1.39 -12.11
CA GLY A 141 7.83 0.32 -13.07
C GLY A 141 9.27 -0.03 -13.37
N VAL A 142 9.44 -0.79 -14.45
CA VAL A 142 10.74 -1.18 -14.99
C VAL A 142 10.94 -0.45 -16.32
N SER A 143 12.09 0.19 -16.49
CA SER A 143 12.45 0.92 -17.71
C SER A 143 13.88 0.61 -18.13
N GLU A 144 14.26 1.07 -19.31
CA GLU A 144 15.64 1.06 -19.79
C GLU A 144 16.09 2.51 -20.03
N VAL A 145 17.22 2.89 -19.43
CA VAL A 145 17.80 4.22 -19.54
C VAL A 145 19.27 4.06 -19.89
N ASN A 146 19.69 4.61 -21.04
CA ASN A 146 21.06 4.49 -21.55
C ASN A 146 21.56 3.03 -21.64
N GLY A 147 20.68 2.09 -22.02
CA GLY A 147 21.01 0.66 -22.10
C GLY A 147 21.06 -0.07 -20.75
N GLU A 148 20.80 0.61 -19.63
CA GLU A 148 20.69 -0.02 -18.31
C GLU A 148 19.22 -0.22 -17.93
N LYS A 149 18.85 -1.47 -17.65
CA LYS A 149 17.53 -1.80 -17.09
C LYS A 149 17.47 -1.36 -15.63
N VAL A 150 16.44 -0.59 -15.28
CA VAL A 150 16.27 0.04 -13.98
C VAL A 150 14.85 -0.14 -13.43
N PHE A 151 14.73 -0.16 -12.11
CA PHE A 151 13.49 0.13 -11.42
C PHE A 151 13.32 1.64 -11.31
N VAL A 152 12.13 2.15 -11.61
CA VAL A 152 11.73 3.54 -11.43
C VAL A 152 10.86 3.63 -10.19
N LEU A 153 11.26 4.43 -9.21
CA LEU A 153 10.59 4.53 -7.91
C LEU A 153 10.29 6.00 -7.59
N ARG A 154 9.40 6.23 -6.62
CA ARG A 154 9.20 7.54 -6.00
C ARG A 154 8.88 7.40 -4.52
N PHE A 155 9.11 8.45 -3.75
CA PHE A 155 8.56 8.53 -2.39
C PHE A 155 7.11 9.00 -2.43
N LEU A 156 6.19 8.20 -1.89
CA LEU A 156 4.86 8.64 -1.50
C LEU A 156 4.88 9.44 -0.20
N GLN A 157 5.82 9.09 0.69
CA GLN A 157 6.10 9.75 1.96
C GLN A 157 7.60 9.62 2.21
N CYS A 158 8.25 10.68 2.68
CA CYS A 158 9.67 10.69 3.05
C CYS A 158 9.87 11.65 4.23
N ARG A 159 10.88 11.40 5.08
CA ARG A 159 11.25 12.32 6.16
C ARG A 159 11.65 13.69 5.63
N ASN A 160 12.34 13.73 4.49
CA ASN A 160 12.59 14.96 3.76
C ASN A 160 11.44 15.20 2.77
N PRO A 161 10.54 16.17 3.03
CA PRO A 161 9.37 16.41 2.18
C PRO A 161 9.75 16.85 0.75
N ASN A 162 10.95 17.41 0.55
CA ASN A 162 11.43 17.82 -0.77
C ASN A 162 11.70 16.63 -1.71
N LEU A 163 11.74 15.40 -1.17
CA LEU A 163 11.96 14.18 -1.94
C LEU A 163 10.66 13.46 -2.31
N VAL A 164 9.51 13.92 -1.79
CA VAL A 164 8.20 13.34 -2.10
C VAL A 164 7.85 13.59 -3.56
N ASP A 165 7.34 12.55 -4.22
CA ASP A 165 6.97 12.53 -5.64
C ASP A 165 8.11 12.78 -6.64
N ILE A 166 9.36 12.88 -6.17
CA ILE A 166 10.54 12.94 -7.03
C ILE A 166 10.93 11.52 -7.48
N PRO A 167 10.90 11.21 -8.79
CA PRO A 167 11.31 9.91 -9.27
C PRO A 167 12.81 9.67 -9.10
N PHE A 168 13.18 8.43 -8.81
CA PHE A 168 14.56 7.97 -8.76
C PHE A 168 14.71 6.55 -9.30
N PHE A 169 15.96 6.15 -9.54
CA PHE A 169 16.28 4.89 -10.19
C PHE A 169 17.09 3.97 -9.29
N ALA A 170 16.74 2.69 -9.30
CA ALA A 170 17.55 1.61 -8.76
C ALA A 170 17.93 0.66 -9.89
N LYS A 171 19.09 0.03 -9.77
CA LYS A 171 19.53 -1.03 -10.68
C LYS A 171 18.51 -2.17 -10.65
N TYR A 172 18.13 -2.67 -11.83
CA TYR A 172 17.24 -3.81 -11.91
C TYR A 172 17.85 -5.07 -11.29
N SER A 173 17.05 -5.81 -10.54
CA SER A 173 17.37 -7.13 -10.01
C SER A 173 16.15 -8.03 -10.10
N ALA A 174 16.26 -9.16 -10.79
CA ALA A 174 15.16 -10.11 -10.95
C ALA A 174 14.75 -10.78 -9.62
N SER A 175 15.67 -10.84 -8.66
CA SER A 175 15.48 -11.47 -7.36
C SER A 175 15.12 -10.49 -6.24
N ALA A 176 15.09 -9.18 -6.51
CA ALA A 176 14.71 -8.21 -5.48
C ALA A 176 13.24 -8.40 -5.11
N THR A 177 12.98 -8.63 -3.83
CA THR A 177 11.62 -8.77 -3.27
C THR A 177 11.31 -7.65 -2.29
N TRP A 178 12.33 -6.91 -1.83
CA TRP A 178 12.18 -5.78 -0.93
C TRP A 178 13.08 -4.60 -1.28
N PHE A 179 12.86 -3.46 -0.61
CA PHE A 179 13.64 -2.24 -0.80
C PHE A 179 15.13 -2.42 -0.51
N ASP A 180 15.47 -3.19 0.53
CA ASP A 180 16.86 -3.37 0.96
C ASP A 180 17.71 -4.19 -0.03
N ASP A 181 17.06 -4.88 -0.99
CA ASP A 181 17.74 -5.58 -2.08
C ASP A 181 18.16 -4.64 -3.22
N LEU A 182 17.68 -3.39 -3.20
CA LEU A 182 17.91 -2.42 -4.27
C LEU A 182 19.28 -1.77 -4.14
N LYS A 183 19.90 -1.54 -5.29
CA LYS A 183 21.17 -0.80 -5.41
C LYS A 183 20.98 0.42 -6.31
N PRO A 184 21.74 1.50 -6.10
CA PRO A 184 21.70 2.66 -7.00
C PRO A 184 22.00 2.26 -8.45
N ALA A 185 21.29 2.86 -9.40
CA ALA A 185 21.55 2.68 -10.83
C ALA A 185 22.77 3.51 -11.31
N PHE A 186 23.20 3.31 -12.56
CA PHE A 186 24.17 4.17 -13.26
C PHE A 186 25.55 4.25 -12.59
N GLY A 187 25.99 3.13 -12.00
CA GLY A 187 27.29 3.02 -11.34
C GLY A 187 27.46 3.87 -10.07
N LYS A 188 26.37 4.41 -9.51
CA LYS A 188 26.41 5.16 -8.25
C LYS A 188 26.65 4.20 -7.07
N LYS A 189 27.35 4.68 -6.04
CA LYS A 189 27.68 3.90 -4.84
C LYS A 189 26.59 3.92 -3.77
N GLU A 190 25.81 5.00 -3.75
CA GLU A 190 24.76 5.26 -2.75
C GLU A 190 23.59 6.00 -3.42
N PHE A 191 22.40 5.90 -2.84
CA PHE A 191 21.24 6.68 -3.26
C PHE A 191 21.41 8.14 -2.84
N PHE A 192 20.78 9.05 -3.58
CA PHE A 192 20.88 10.49 -3.33
C PHE A 192 20.36 10.91 -1.94
N PHE A 193 19.43 10.14 -1.35
CA PHE A 193 18.87 10.37 -0.02
C PHE A 193 19.70 9.76 1.12
N GLU A 194 20.74 8.99 0.81
CA GLU A 194 21.68 8.45 1.81
C GLU A 194 22.78 9.46 2.15
N LYS A 195 23.07 10.38 1.22
CA LYS A 195 23.98 11.50 1.45
C LYS A 195 23.38 12.50 2.45
N GLU A 196 24.24 13.07 3.29
CA GLU A 196 23.94 14.19 4.21
C GLU A 196 23.08 13.93 5.45
N ASN A 197 22.83 12.67 5.89
CA ASN A 197 21.93 12.43 7.03
C ASN A 197 20.58 13.19 6.87
N LEU A 198 20.06 13.28 5.64
CA LEU A 198 18.71 13.84 5.39
C LEU A 198 17.60 13.02 6.09
N ILE A 199 17.98 11.86 6.61
CA ILE A 199 17.32 11.09 7.65
C ILE A 199 18.00 11.50 8.98
N ASP A 200 17.69 12.69 9.48
CA ASP A 200 18.27 13.18 10.73
C ASP A 200 17.94 12.19 11.86
N ARG A 201 18.98 11.63 12.50
CA ARG A 201 18.83 10.72 13.65
C ARG A 201 18.74 11.50 14.98
N LYS A 202 18.83 12.84 14.97
CA LYS A 202 18.93 13.67 16.18
C LYS A 202 17.71 14.54 16.47
N ASN A 203 16.73 14.64 15.56
CA ASN A 203 15.47 15.35 15.81
C ASN A 203 14.34 14.35 16.09
N ASP A 204 14.40 13.73 17.27
CA ASP A 204 13.35 12.86 17.83
C ASP A 204 12.10 13.65 18.31
N GLU A 205 12.00 14.97 18.06
CA GLU A 205 10.88 15.80 18.55
C GLU A 205 9.68 15.92 17.60
N TYR A 206 9.71 15.31 16.40
CA TYR A 206 8.49 15.17 15.61
C TYR A 206 7.87 13.80 15.84
N ASN A 207 6.89 13.77 16.77
CA ASN A 207 5.87 12.73 16.88
C ASN A 207 5.06 12.62 15.58
N PHE A 208 5.67 12.07 14.53
CA PHE A 208 4.99 11.75 13.29
C PHE A 208 4.51 10.30 13.38
N SER A 209 3.24 10.14 13.76
CA SER A 209 2.53 8.86 13.56
C SER A 209 2.34 8.65 12.06
N TRP A 210 2.85 7.53 11.55
CA TRP A 210 2.71 7.12 10.16
C TRP A 210 1.44 6.29 9.90
N GLU A 211 0.60 6.19 10.93
CA GLU A 211 -0.73 5.56 10.97
C GLU A 211 -1.77 6.60 11.39
#